data_AF-A0A7X7FSH1-F1
#
_entry.id   AF-A0A7X7FSH1-F1
#
_cell.length_a   1.000
_cell.length_b   1.000
_cell.length_c   1.000
_cell.angle_alpha   90.00
_cell.angle_beta   90.00
_cell.angle_gamma   90.00
#
_symmetry.space_group_name_H-M   'P 1'
#
loop_
_entity.id
_entity.type
_entity.pdbx_description
1 polymer ?
#
loop_
_entity_poly.entity_id
_entity_poly.type
_entity_poly.pdbx_seq_one_letter_code
_entity_poly.pdbx_strand_id
1 'polypeptide(L)'
;MMSRSRHSLCVLVTALLAGGPASAGQGDSPVKLSITPDGRLTLNGRPYFFIGFAPGPPLDFQTPEGGDGWAEMAEGGMSVVRGGASPQGWTPAVEEQFSRYLDAAHQRGVYVWPFLREMVDLNKPEMREKLETFIRKYRGHPGILFWKSADEPEWGKLPVEPLKQAYDLICELDPDRLVWFCHAPRGTLETLRPYSAACDVLSIDVYPVSEPPGKHSLEANKGLSMVGDYTRRTVELAKGGKMPFMVLQACWSGVNPAHNPKNRLMFPTFRQERYMLYQAIICGANSVSFFGMPVGLTGHDAELGWNWTFWRAVLKPLLAEIKPGSELYPVLTSPDSEYPLEFTGAPQIEARWKEASVYLYILVAAREGETARVTFSGLQDGEVTVLHESRTLQAVDGSFTDTFAPHDVHIYRALRVMPSASGPAPR
;
A
#
# COMPACT_ATOMS: atom_id res chain seq x y z
N MET A 1 -64.58 11.65 -0.88
CA MET A 1 -63.77 12.72 -1.53
C MET A 1 -62.94 13.40 -0.45
N MET A 2 -61.61 13.19 -0.50
CA MET A 2 -60.48 14.03 -0.02
C MET A 2 -60.57 14.74 1.36
N SER A 3 -59.54 14.87 2.18
CA SER A 3 -58.19 14.31 2.33
C SER A 3 -57.69 15.00 3.61
N ARG A 4 -57.33 14.26 4.67
CA ARG A 4 -56.69 14.83 5.87
C ARG A 4 -55.18 14.78 5.65
N SER A 5 -54.54 15.95 5.61
CA SER A 5 -53.09 16.06 5.48
C SER A 5 -52.38 15.53 6.74
N ARG A 6 -51.45 14.61 6.55
CA ARG A 6 -50.41 14.29 7.52
C ARG A 6 -49.21 15.16 7.16
N HIS A 7 -48.83 16.05 8.07
CA HIS A 7 -47.57 16.76 7.98
C HIS A 7 -46.46 15.80 8.39
N SER A 8 -45.72 15.27 7.42
CA SER A 8 -44.45 14.59 7.68
C SER A 8 -43.39 15.64 7.97
N LEU A 9 -42.90 15.65 9.21
CA LEU A 9 -41.78 16.46 9.64
C LEU A 9 -40.49 15.82 9.08
N CYS A 10 -40.04 16.29 7.90
CA CYS A 10 -38.71 15.97 7.39
C CYS A 10 -37.67 16.67 8.26
N VAL A 11 -37.08 15.93 9.20
CA VAL A 11 -35.86 16.37 9.89
C VAL A 11 -34.70 16.21 8.91
N LEU A 12 -34.33 17.29 8.25
CA LEU A 12 -33.09 17.40 7.49
C LEU A 12 -31.95 17.44 8.52
N VAL A 13 -31.30 16.30 8.78
CA VAL A 13 -30.02 16.30 9.50
C VAL A 13 -28.95 16.69 8.50
N THR A 14 -28.64 17.98 8.44
CA THR A 14 -27.48 18.50 7.73
C THR A 14 -26.24 18.01 8.48
N ALA A 15 -25.64 16.92 8.01
CA ALA A 15 -24.31 16.53 8.44
C ALA A 15 -23.35 17.64 8.03
N LEU A 16 -22.87 18.43 9.00
CA LEU A 16 -21.65 19.22 8.83
C LEU A 16 -20.48 18.24 8.69
N LEU A 17 -20.31 17.71 7.48
CA LEU A 17 -19.01 17.29 7.02
C LEU A 17 -18.21 18.59 6.87
N ALA A 18 -17.34 18.86 7.83
CA ALA A 18 -16.28 19.85 7.66
C ALA A 18 -15.34 19.33 6.55
N GLY A 19 -15.77 19.48 5.30
CA GLY A 19 -14.94 19.37 4.12
C GLY A 19 -13.99 20.56 4.11
N GLY A 20 -12.82 20.39 4.74
CA GLY A 20 -11.67 21.19 4.39
C GLY A 20 -11.20 20.79 2.99
N PRO A 21 -10.81 21.72 2.12
CA PRO A 21 -10.24 21.36 0.83
C PRO A 21 -8.97 20.56 1.06
N ALA A 22 -8.92 19.39 0.44
CA ALA A 22 -7.72 18.56 0.32
C ALA A 22 -6.72 19.25 -0.62
N SER A 23 -5.93 20.17 -0.06
CA SER A 23 -4.55 20.44 -0.44
C SER A 23 -3.92 21.29 0.66
N ALA A 24 -3.69 20.69 1.82
CA ALA A 24 -2.67 21.23 2.71
C ALA A 24 -1.36 21.14 1.94
N GLY A 25 -0.89 22.26 1.38
CA GLY A 25 0.43 22.35 0.78
C GLY A 25 1.42 21.69 1.73
N GLN A 26 2.21 20.75 1.22
CA GLN A 26 3.30 20.19 2.00
C GLN A 26 4.16 21.38 2.42
N GLY A 27 4.29 21.61 3.73
CA GLY A 27 5.13 22.69 4.22
C GLY A 27 6.58 22.43 3.84
N ASP A 28 7.37 23.49 3.72
CA ASP A 28 8.81 23.41 3.39
C ASP A 28 9.65 22.76 4.52
N SER A 29 9.03 22.43 5.65
CA SER A 29 9.67 21.75 6.76
C SER A 29 9.94 20.27 6.43
N PRO A 30 11.08 19.70 6.86
CA PRO A 30 11.33 18.26 6.80
C PRO A 30 10.17 17.46 7.38
N VAL A 31 9.85 16.35 6.72
CA VAL A 31 8.81 15.43 7.19
C VAL A 31 9.30 14.61 8.38
N LYS A 32 8.38 14.37 9.30
CA LYS A 32 8.56 13.44 10.41
C LYS A 32 7.65 12.25 10.26
N LEU A 33 8.25 11.07 10.20
CA LEU A 33 7.54 9.80 10.23
C LEU A 33 7.58 9.18 11.62
N SER A 34 6.51 8.49 11.98
CA SER A 34 6.47 7.67 13.19
C SER A 34 5.55 6.48 12.99
N ILE A 35 5.83 5.40 13.71
CA ILE A 35 5.06 4.14 13.65
C ILE A 35 4.22 4.04 14.93
N THR A 36 2.93 3.78 14.79
CA THR A 36 2.04 3.49 15.93
C THR A 36 2.32 2.08 16.48
N PRO A 37 1.89 1.74 17.71
CA PRO A 37 2.14 0.41 18.27
C PRO A 37 1.64 -0.76 17.39
N ASP A 38 0.55 -0.54 16.65
CA ASP A 38 -0.04 -1.48 15.69
C ASP A 38 0.56 -1.38 14.26
N GLY A 39 1.71 -0.72 14.13
CA GLY A 39 2.51 -0.72 12.90
C GLY A 39 2.02 0.23 11.81
N ARG A 40 1.05 1.12 12.08
CA ARG A 40 0.58 2.11 11.09
C ARG A 40 1.51 3.30 11.03
N LEU A 41 1.55 3.96 9.88
CA LEU A 41 2.39 5.12 9.66
C LEU A 41 1.65 6.41 10.04
N THR A 42 2.39 7.34 10.63
CA THR A 42 1.98 8.72 10.76
C THR A 42 2.99 9.62 10.05
N LEU A 43 2.47 10.65 9.37
CA LEU A 43 3.24 11.69 8.71
C LEU A 43 2.91 13.01 9.39
N ASN A 44 3.92 13.62 10.02
CA ASN A 44 3.78 14.83 10.83
C ASN A 44 2.66 14.70 11.89
N GLY A 45 2.59 13.53 12.54
CA GLY A 45 1.60 13.21 13.57
C GLY A 45 0.19 12.90 13.06
N ARG A 46 -0.05 12.89 11.73
CA ARG A 46 -1.34 12.52 11.13
C ARG A 46 -1.28 11.10 10.57
N PRO A 47 -2.35 10.28 10.72
CA PRO A 47 -2.42 8.97 10.09
C PRO A 47 -2.15 9.04 8.59
N TYR A 48 -1.35 8.11 8.07
CA TYR A 48 -0.92 8.14 6.68
C TYR A 48 -0.87 6.73 6.09
N PHE A 49 -1.59 6.54 4.99
CA PHE A 49 -1.49 5.36 4.13
C PHE A 49 -0.86 5.80 2.82
N PHE A 50 0.34 5.30 2.50
CA PHE A 50 1.03 5.70 1.29
C PHE A 50 0.72 4.75 0.13
N ILE A 51 0.83 5.29 -1.08
CA ILE A 51 0.71 4.53 -2.33
C ILE A 51 2.00 4.79 -3.13
N GLY A 52 2.86 3.77 -3.15
CA GLY A 52 4.21 3.83 -3.69
C GLY A 52 4.34 3.39 -5.15
N PHE A 53 5.32 3.91 -5.88
CA PHE A 53 5.71 3.41 -7.22
C PHE A 53 7.22 3.23 -7.36
N ALA A 54 7.64 2.10 -7.93
CA ALA A 54 9.04 1.79 -8.19
C ALA A 54 9.26 1.23 -9.62
N PRO A 55 10.12 1.86 -10.44
CA PRO A 55 10.66 3.22 -10.29
C PRO A 55 9.56 4.30 -10.34
N GLY A 56 9.90 5.52 -9.94
CA GLY A 56 9.07 6.69 -10.23
C GLY A 56 9.15 7.13 -11.70
N PRO A 57 8.25 8.03 -12.13
CA PRO A 57 8.24 8.57 -13.49
C PRO A 57 9.47 9.47 -13.75
N PRO A 58 9.84 9.71 -15.03
CA PRO A 58 10.93 10.63 -15.39
C PRO A 58 10.60 12.11 -15.07
N LEU A 59 11.57 13.01 -15.17
CA LEU A 59 11.37 14.44 -14.85
C LEU A 59 10.42 15.14 -15.83
N ASP A 60 10.57 14.84 -17.11
CA ASP A 60 9.79 15.37 -18.24
C ASP A 60 8.52 14.54 -18.52
N PHE A 61 8.00 13.86 -17.51
CA PHE A 61 6.90 12.92 -17.65
C PHE A 61 5.60 13.59 -18.10
N GLN A 62 5.09 13.14 -19.25
CA GLN A 62 3.88 13.64 -19.88
C GLN A 62 2.84 12.55 -20.03
N THR A 63 1.56 12.95 -19.99
CA THR A 63 0.46 12.07 -20.40
C THR A 63 0.54 11.81 -21.91
N PRO A 64 -0.13 10.77 -22.44
CA PRO A 64 -0.24 10.54 -23.89
C PRO A 64 -0.75 11.75 -24.67
N GLU A 65 -1.54 12.62 -24.04
CA GLU A 65 -2.10 13.84 -24.61
C GLU A 65 -1.17 15.07 -24.46
N GLY A 66 0.03 14.90 -23.90
CA GLY A 66 0.99 15.98 -23.67
C GLY A 66 0.74 16.83 -22.41
N GLY A 67 -0.11 16.36 -21.50
CA GLY A 67 -0.36 17.00 -20.20
C GLY A 67 0.73 16.69 -19.17
N ASP A 68 0.63 17.29 -17.97
CA ASP A 68 1.54 16.99 -16.85
C ASP A 68 1.29 15.57 -16.31
N GLY A 69 2.19 14.64 -16.63
CA GLY A 69 2.05 13.23 -16.24
C GLY A 69 2.21 13.01 -14.74
N TRP A 70 2.99 13.85 -14.06
CA TRP A 70 3.13 13.78 -12.61
C TRP A 70 1.84 14.19 -11.90
N ALA A 71 1.18 15.25 -12.37
CA ALA A 71 -0.11 15.68 -11.85
C ALA A 71 -1.16 14.57 -12.04
N GLU A 72 -1.23 13.96 -13.22
CA GLU A 72 -2.14 12.84 -13.52
C GLU A 72 -1.93 11.65 -12.55
N MET A 73 -0.68 11.27 -12.27
CA MET A 73 -0.39 10.18 -11.33
C MET A 73 -0.70 10.56 -9.88
N ALA A 74 -0.34 11.77 -9.45
CA ALA A 74 -0.59 12.28 -8.10
C ALA A 74 -2.08 12.37 -7.81
N GLU A 75 -2.87 12.95 -8.73
CA GLU A 75 -4.33 13.00 -8.65
C GLU A 75 -4.96 11.59 -8.66
N GLY A 76 -4.32 10.64 -9.35
CA GLY A 76 -4.69 9.22 -9.32
C GLY A 76 -4.39 8.50 -8.01
N GLY A 77 -3.64 9.12 -7.10
CA GLY A 77 -3.35 8.60 -5.76
C GLY A 77 -1.89 8.25 -5.51
N MET A 78 -0.98 8.40 -6.48
CA MET A 78 0.46 8.24 -6.25
C MET A 78 0.93 9.27 -5.23
N SER A 79 1.45 8.82 -4.09
CA SER A 79 1.92 9.72 -3.04
C SER A 79 3.41 9.63 -2.78
N VAL A 80 4.06 8.54 -3.21
CA VAL A 80 5.49 8.33 -2.98
C VAL A 80 6.12 7.54 -4.13
N VAL A 81 7.35 7.86 -4.52
CA VAL A 81 8.05 7.17 -5.62
C VAL A 81 9.50 6.84 -5.30
N ARG A 82 10.04 5.82 -5.98
CA ARG A 82 11.49 5.58 -6.00
C ARG A 82 12.17 6.57 -6.95
N GLY A 83 13.05 7.41 -6.41
CA GLY A 83 13.92 8.29 -7.19
C GLY A 83 15.40 7.92 -7.09
N GLY A 84 16.22 8.50 -7.97
CA GLY A 84 17.68 8.38 -7.91
C GLY A 84 18.25 7.14 -8.62
N ALA A 85 19.36 6.63 -8.08
CA ALA A 85 20.23 5.69 -8.78
C ALA A 85 19.55 4.37 -9.24
N SER A 86 19.72 4.03 -10.52
CA SER A 86 19.53 2.67 -11.07
C SER A 86 20.09 2.57 -12.51
N PRO A 87 20.89 1.54 -12.88
CA PRO A 87 21.79 0.67 -12.09
C PRO A 87 23.23 1.20 -11.93
N GLN A 88 23.60 2.37 -12.46
CA GLN A 88 24.99 2.89 -12.47
C GLN A 88 25.48 3.46 -11.12
N GLY A 89 24.73 3.27 -10.04
CA GLY A 89 25.06 3.81 -8.71
C GLY A 89 24.91 5.33 -8.59
N TRP A 90 25.36 5.88 -7.46
CA TRP A 90 25.34 7.32 -7.17
C TRP A 90 26.62 7.99 -7.68
N THR A 91 26.50 8.70 -8.80
CA THR A 91 27.54 9.59 -9.33
C THR A 91 27.15 11.06 -9.08
N PRO A 92 28.09 12.03 -9.19
CA PRO A 92 27.74 13.44 -9.05
C PRO A 92 26.61 13.90 -9.98
N ALA A 93 26.57 13.39 -11.21
CA ALA A 93 25.49 13.69 -12.18
C ALA A 93 24.14 13.11 -11.74
N VAL A 94 24.12 11.90 -11.19
CA VAL A 94 22.90 11.27 -10.64
C VAL A 94 22.41 12.04 -9.43
N GLU A 95 23.31 12.51 -8.56
CA GLU A 95 22.94 13.34 -7.41
C GLU A 95 22.36 14.71 -7.81
N GLU A 96 22.95 15.37 -8.81
CA GLU A 96 22.40 16.62 -9.33
C GLU A 96 21.00 16.42 -9.92
N GLN A 97 20.81 15.36 -10.73
CA GLN A 97 19.51 15.00 -11.27
C GLN A 97 18.51 14.65 -10.16
N PHE A 98 18.95 13.95 -9.12
CA PHE A 98 18.11 13.58 -7.99
C PHE A 98 17.66 14.81 -7.20
N SER A 99 18.49 15.84 -7.06
CA SER A 99 18.07 17.10 -6.41
C SER A 99 16.91 17.75 -7.18
N ARG A 100 17.01 17.85 -8.51
CA ARG A 100 15.90 18.34 -9.35
C ARG A 100 14.66 17.44 -9.27
N TYR A 101 14.87 16.13 -9.14
CA TYR A 101 13.79 15.15 -9.00
C TYR A 101 13.00 15.34 -7.71
N LEU A 102 13.69 15.60 -6.60
CA LEU A 102 13.06 15.88 -5.32
C LEU A 102 12.22 17.16 -5.37
N ASP A 103 12.75 18.23 -5.96
CA ASP A 103 12.02 19.48 -6.14
C ASP A 103 10.76 19.28 -6.98
N ALA A 104 10.88 18.60 -8.13
CA ALA A 104 9.78 18.37 -9.06
C ALA A 104 8.66 17.52 -8.46
N ALA A 105 9.02 16.47 -7.69
CA ALA A 105 8.06 15.63 -6.98
C ALA A 105 7.37 16.40 -5.86
N HIS A 106 8.14 17.13 -5.04
CA HIS A 106 7.61 17.87 -3.89
C HIS A 106 6.65 18.99 -4.30
N GLN A 107 6.94 19.72 -5.39
CA GLN A 107 6.04 20.72 -5.98
C GLN A 107 4.64 20.17 -6.32
N ARG A 108 4.52 18.84 -6.50
CA ARG A 108 3.28 18.14 -6.84
C ARG A 108 2.73 17.32 -5.67
N GLY A 109 3.26 17.52 -4.47
CA GLY A 109 2.83 16.79 -3.27
C GLY A 109 3.23 15.31 -3.27
N VAL A 110 4.23 14.92 -4.06
CA VAL A 110 4.75 13.54 -4.12
C VAL A 110 6.07 13.46 -3.38
N TYR A 111 6.21 12.48 -2.50
CA TYR A 111 7.46 12.22 -1.81
C TYR A 111 8.34 11.22 -2.56
N VAL A 112 9.60 11.14 -2.16
CA VAL A 112 10.60 10.29 -2.78
C VAL A 112 11.32 9.46 -1.72
N TRP A 113 11.62 8.20 -2.05
CA TRP A 113 12.68 7.45 -1.38
C TRP A 113 13.86 7.24 -2.34
N PRO A 114 15.09 7.62 -1.95
CA PRO A 114 16.29 7.22 -2.65
C PRO A 114 16.62 5.75 -2.35
N PHE A 115 17.43 5.15 -3.22
CA PHE A 115 17.89 3.79 -3.06
C PHE A 115 19.36 3.75 -2.62
N LEU A 116 19.62 3.30 -1.38
CA LEU A 116 20.95 3.34 -0.74
C LEU A 116 21.72 2.02 -0.86
N ARG A 117 21.21 1.04 -1.61
CA ARG A 117 21.62 -0.40 -1.62
C ARG A 117 23.12 -0.64 -1.52
N GLU A 118 23.93 0.10 -2.28
CA GLU A 118 25.37 -0.09 -2.30
C GLU A 118 26.08 0.55 -1.09
N MET A 119 25.55 1.67 -0.59
CA MET A 119 26.12 2.45 0.52
C MET A 119 25.90 1.80 1.90
N VAL A 120 24.97 0.85 2.02
CA VAL A 120 24.62 0.22 3.30
C VAL A 120 25.44 -1.02 3.63
N ASP A 121 26.35 -1.44 2.76
CA ASP A 121 27.34 -2.47 3.04
C ASP A 121 28.64 -1.84 3.59
N LEU A 122 28.66 -1.59 4.90
CA LEU A 122 29.77 -0.90 5.56
C LEU A 122 31.08 -1.70 5.66
N ASN A 123 31.09 -2.96 5.21
CA ASN A 123 32.33 -3.71 5.06
C ASN A 123 33.14 -3.24 3.85
N LYS A 124 32.50 -2.55 2.90
CA LYS A 124 33.18 -2.00 1.73
C LYS A 124 33.86 -0.68 2.08
N PRO A 125 35.10 -0.46 1.60
CA PRO A 125 35.80 0.81 1.79
C PRO A 125 34.94 2.01 1.36
N GLU A 126 35.08 3.12 2.07
CA GLU A 126 34.42 4.41 1.79
C GLU A 126 32.88 4.43 1.92
N MET A 127 32.18 3.28 2.08
CA MET A 127 30.71 3.28 2.10
C MET A 127 30.14 4.02 3.31
N ARG A 128 30.82 3.96 4.46
CA ARG A 128 30.42 4.74 5.65
C ARG A 128 30.40 6.24 5.38
N GLU A 129 31.48 6.76 4.80
CA GLU A 129 31.61 8.19 4.48
C GLU A 129 30.63 8.62 3.39
N LYS A 130 30.42 7.78 2.37
CA LYS A 130 29.43 8.02 1.32
C LYS A 130 28.00 8.06 1.87
N LEU A 131 27.65 7.11 2.73
CA LEU A 131 26.35 7.07 3.39
C LEU A 131 26.15 8.32 4.27
N GLU A 132 27.12 8.65 5.11
CA GLU A 132 27.05 9.84 5.98
C GLU A 132 26.87 11.13 5.16
N THR A 133 27.68 11.31 4.12
CA THR A 133 27.62 12.47 3.22
C THR A 133 26.24 12.58 2.57
N PHE A 134 25.71 11.45 2.07
CA PHE A 134 24.42 11.40 1.39
C PHE A 134 23.27 11.76 2.35
N ILE A 135 23.22 11.15 3.54
CA ILE A 135 22.16 11.44 4.52
C ILE A 135 22.24 12.90 4.97
N ARG A 136 23.43 13.42 5.31
CA ARG A 136 23.60 14.83 5.72
C ARG A 136 23.14 15.81 4.65
N LYS A 137 23.38 15.50 3.37
CA LYS A 137 22.96 16.33 2.24
C LYS A 137 21.44 16.37 2.08
N TYR A 138 20.76 15.24 2.19
CA TYR A 138 19.34 15.13 1.81
C TYR A 138 18.35 15.08 2.97
N ARG A 139 18.77 14.85 4.23
CA ARG A 139 17.87 14.83 5.40
C ARG A 139 17.10 16.15 5.62
N GLY A 140 17.61 17.26 5.10
CA GLY A 140 16.92 18.55 5.18
C GLY A 140 15.78 18.71 4.16
N HIS A 141 15.69 17.83 3.15
CA HIS A 141 14.79 18.04 2.03
C HIS A 141 13.35 17.59 2.36
N PRO A 142 12.32 18.44 2.19
CA PRO A 142 10.93 18.11 2.54
C PRO A 142 10.33 17.00 1.67
N GLY A 143 10.83 16.83 0.44
CA GLY A 143 10.44 15.74 -0.47
C GLY A 143 10.96 14.33 -0.13
N ILE A 144 11.89 14.14 0.82
CA ILE A 144 12.36 12.78 1.19
C ILE A 144 11.41 12.18 2.23
N LEU A 145 10.90 10.97 1.99
CA LEU A 145 10.02 10.27 2.96
C LEU A 145 10.72 9.13 3.70
N PHE A 146 11.43 8.26 2.98
CA PHE A 146 12.11 7.10 3.54
C PHE A 146 13.55 7.03 3.09
N TRP A 147 14.40 6.38 3.90
CA TRP A 147 15.69 5.88 3.46
C TRP A 147 15.56 4.41 3.07
N LYS A 148 15.41 4.10 1.78
CA LYS A 148 15.40 2.70 1.33
C LYS A 148 16.83 2.18 1.34
N SER A 149 17.17 1.38 2.34
CA SER A 149 18.50 0.80 2.54
C SER A 149 18.79 -0.28 1.50
N ALA A 150 18.49 -1.54 1.80
CA ALA A 150 18.83 -2.69 0.99
C ALA A 150 17.71 -3.15 0.05
N ASP A 151 18.06 -4.06 -0.84
CA ASP A 151 17.16 -4.77 -1.73
C ASP A 151 17.43 -6.24 -1.60
N GLU A 152 16.43 -6.96 -1.13
CA GLU A 152 16.44 -8.40 -0.92
C GLU A 152 17.69 -8.87 -0.16
N PRO A 153 18.04 -8.28 1.01
CA PRO A 153 19.37 -8.46 1.61
C PRO A 153 19.69 -9.93 1.95
N GLU A 154 18.70 -10.73 2.36
CA GLU A 154 18.86 -12.16 2.59
C GLU A 154 19.19 -12.92 1.30
N TRP A 155 18.42 -12.69 0.24
CA TRP A 155 18.64 -13.30 -1.07
C TRP A 155 19.97 -12.86 -1.71
N GLY A 156 20.29 -11.57 -1.54
CA GLY A 156 21.54 -10.95 -1.96
C GLY A 156 22.74 -11.29 -1.07
N LYS A 157 22.54 -12.06 0.02
CA LYS A 157 23.58 -12.48 0.98
C LYS A 157 24.35 -11.32 1.63
N LEU A 158 23.70 -10.18 1.81
CA LEU A 158 24.28 -9.06 2.55
C LEU A 158 24.32 -9.42 4.04
N PRO A 159 25.49 -9.40 4.72
CA PRO A 159 25.53 -9.74 6.14
C PRO A 159 24.69 -8.78 7.00
N VAL A 160 24.05 -9.30 8.04
CA VAL A 160 23.15 -8.53 8.92
C VAL A 160 23.89 -7.41 9.66
N GLU A 161 25.09 -7.69 10.16
CA GLU A 161 25.86 -6.76 10.98
C GLU A 161 26.20 -5.42 10.27
N PRO A 162 26.84 -5.39 9.08
CA PRO A 162 27.09 -4.13 8.38
C PRO A 162 25.80 -3.39 8.00
N LEU A 163 24.72 -4.12 7.67
CA LEU A 163 23.43 -3.51 7.39
C LEU A 163 22.83 -2.85 8.64
N LYS A 164 22.96 -3.50 9.81
CA LYS A 164 22.55 -2.92 11.10
C LYS A 164 23.37 -1.68 11.46
N GLN A 165 24.68 -1.71 11.24
CA GLN A 165 25.53 -0.55 11.47
C GLN A 165 25.17 0.63 10.56
N ALA A 166 24.80 0.37 9.30
CA ALA A 166 24.27 1.39 8.39
C ALA A 166 22.94 1.97 8.89
N TYR A 167 22.03 1.10 9.36
CA TYR A 167 20.77 1.53 9.97
C TYR A 167 21.00 2.43 11.19
N ASP A 168 21.84 2.01 12.14
CA ASP A 168 22.15 2.80 13.34
C ASP A 168 22.74 4.18 12.98
N LEU A 169 23.62 4.23 11.97
CA LEU A 169 24.19 5.48 11.47
C LEU A 169 23.13 6.39 10.84
N ILE A 170 22.20 5.85 10.05
CA ILE A 170 21.11 6.64 9.46
C ILE A 170 20.22 7.21 10.59
N CYS A 171 19.87 6.41 11.59
CA CYS A 171 19.05 6.87 12.72
C CYS A 171 19.73 7.95 13.57
N GLU A 172 21.06 7.90 13.73
CA GLU A 172 21.83 8.96 14.38
C GLU A 172 21.81 10.27 13.56
N LEU A 173 21.90 10.15 12.24
CA LEU A 173 21.97 11.28 11.34
C LEU A 173 20.61 11.90 11.00
N ASP A 174 19.52 11.13 11.00
CA ASP A 174 18.18 11.57 10.65
C ASP A 174 17.12 10.79 11.46
N PRO A 175 16.81 11.22 12.69
CA PRO A 175 15.86 10.53 13.55
C PRO A 175 14.39 10.74 13.17
N ASP A 176 14.10 11.65 12.22
CA ASP A 176 12.72 11.98 11.82
C ASP A 176 12.23 11.12 10.64
N ARG A 177 13.12 10.41 9.93
CA ARG A 177 12.74 9.52 8.81
C ARG A 177 13.05 8.07 9.09
N LEU A 178 12.22 7.21 8.51
CA LEU A 178 12.29 5.77 8.71
C LEU A 178 13.16 5.08 7.66
N VAL A 179 13.83 4.02 8.08
CA VAL A 179 14.65 3.16 7.22
C VAL A 179 13.83 1.95 6.76
N TRP A 180 13.84 1.70 5.45
CA TRP A 180 13.08 0.62 4.82
C TRP A 180 14.02 -0.30 4.02
N PHE A 181 13.78 -1.61 4.04
CA PHE A 181 14.21 -2.50 2.96
C PHE A 181 13.11 -3.47 2.52
N CYS A 182 13.27 -4.02 1.31
CA CYS A 182 12.40 -5.05 0.76
C CYS A 182 13.09 -6.41 0.80
N HIS A 183 12.38 -7.46 1.20
CA HIS A 183 12.78 -8.85 1.02
C HIS A 183 12.23 -9.40 -0.31
N ALA A 184 12.93 -10.36 -0.89
CA ALA A 184 12.39 -11.20 -1.95
C ALA A 184 11.29 -12.11 -1.35
N PRO A 185 10.34 -12.62 -2.16
CA PRO A 185 9.33 -13.59 -1.72
C PRO A 185 9.94 -15.00 -1.63
N ARG A 186 10.96 -15.13 -0.79
CA ARG A 186 11.81 -16.31 -0.61
C ARG A 186 12.31 -16.33 0.83
N GLY A 187 13.08 -17.36 1.18
CA GLY A 187 13.59 -17.55 2.55
C GLY A 187 12.51 -17.99 3.53
N THR A 188 12.92 -18.27 4.76
CA THR A 188 12.03 -18.67 5.86
C THR A 188 11.93 -17.54 6.89
N LEU A 189 10.96 -17.62 7.80
CA LEU A 189 10.93 -16.68 8.95
C LEU A 189 12.25 -16.70 9.73
N GLU A 190 12.89 -17.85 9.86
CA GLU A 190 14.17 -17.99 10.56
C GLU A 190 15.30 -17.24 9.85
N THR A 191 15.40 -17.35 8.52
CA THR A 191 16.49 -16.68 7.77
C THR A 191 16.26 -15.18 7.62
N LEU A 192 15.00 -14.74 7.55
CA LEU A 192 14.65 -13.33 7.37
C LEU A 192 14.68 -12.53 8.67
N ARG A 193 14.28 -13.13 9.81
CA ARG A 193 14.11 -12.41 11.08
C ARG A 193 15.34 -11.65 11.59
N PRO A 194 16.59 -12.13 11.41
CA PRO A 194 17.77 -11.35 11.81
C PRO A 194 17.84 -9.96 11.14
N TYR A 195 17.35 -9.82 9.91
CA TYR A 195 17.37 -8.55 9.17
C TYR A 195 16.42 -7.50 9.75
N SER A 196 15.38 -7.90 10.49
CA SER A 196 14.45 -6.96 11.15
C SER A 196 15.15 -6.01 12.13
N ALA A 197 16.39 -6.32 12.56
CA ALA A 197 17.20 -5.43 13.40
C ALA A 197 17.70 -4.16 12.69
N ALA A 198 17.60 -4.08 11.36
CA ALA A 198 18.21 -3.03 10.54
C ALA A 198 17.21 -2.21 9.70
N CYS A 199 15.96 -2.10 10.16
CA CYS A 199 14.92 -1.30 9.52
C CYS A 199 13.80 -0.92 10.49
N ASP A 200 13.00 0.07 10.14
CA ASP A 200 11.72 0.41 10.77
C ASP A 200 10.53 -0.13 9.97
N VAL A 201 10.72 -0.27 8.65
CA VAL A 201 9.69 -0.64 7.69
C VAL A 201 10.15 -1.91 6.95
N LEU A 202 9.25 -2.89 6.86
CA LEU A 202 9.47 -4.16 6.20
C LEU A 202 8.50 -4.34 5.04
N SER A 203 9.03 -4.78 3.90
CA SER A 203 8.20 -5.21 2.78
C SER A 203 8.69 -6.50 2.15
N ILE A 204 7.79 -7.18 1.45
CA ILE A 204 8.12 -8.21 0.47
C ILE A 204 7.53 -7.77 -0.87
N ASP A 205 8.28 -7.98 -1.95
CA ASP A 205 7.75 -7.82 -3.29
C ASP A 205 7.18 -9.13 -3.81
N VAL A 206 5.99 -9.08 -4.42
CA VAL A 206 5.23 -10.28 -4.76
C VAL A 206 4.55 -10.08 -6.12
N TYR A 207 4.87 -10.96 -7.07
CA TYR A 207 4.49 -10.87 -8.49
C TYR A 207 3.84 -12.17 -9.02
N PRO A 208 2.62 -12.51 -8.57
CA PRO A 208 1.98 -13.80 -8.86
C PRO A 208 1.56 -14.00 -10.31
N VAL A 209 1.30 -12.93 -11.06
CA VAL A 209 0.78 -12.99 -12.43
C VAL A 209 1.94 -13.28 -13.39
N SER A 210 2.21 -14.56 -13.61
CA SER A 210 3.29 -15.07 -14.46
C SER A 210 2.94 -16.42 -15.10
N GLU A 211 3.71 -16.85 -16.10
CA GLU A 211 3.58 -18.16 -16.73
C GLU A 211 4.90 -18.94 -16.57
N PRO A 212 4.92 -20.07 -15.83
CA PRO A 212 3.82 -20.55 -14.97
C PRO A 212 3.49 -19.57 -13.81
N PRO A 213 2.30 -19.67 -13.18
CA PRO A 213 1.89 -18.81 -12.07
C PRO A 213 2.91 -18.80 -10.91
N GLY A 214 3.09 -17.65 -10.27
CA GLY A 214 3.92 -17.56 -9.06
C GLY A 214 5.41 -17.86 -9.26
N LYS A 215 5.94 -17.75 -10.48
CA LYS A 215 7.32 -18.14 -10.86
C LYS A 215 8.41 -17.46 -10.02
N HIS A 216 8.13 -16.28 -9.48
CA HIS A 216 9.04 -15.50 -8.65
C HIS A 216 9.26 -16.12 -7.26
N SER A 217 8.25 -16.83 -6.74
CA SER A 217 8.23 -17.45 -5.42
C SER A 217 8.80 -18.88 -5.43
N LEU A 218 9.40 -19.31 -4.32
CA LEU A 218 9.82 -20.70 -4.09
C LEU A 218 8.80 -21.52 -3.27
N GLU A 219 7.73 -20.91 -2.79
CA GLU A 219 6.73 -21.55 -1.92
C GLU A 219 5.76 -22.44 -2.69
N ALA A 220 5.04 -23.32 -1.99
CA ALA A 220 4.08 -24.24 -2.62
C ALA A 220 2.89 -23.50 -3.27
N ASN A 221 2.39 -22.43 -2.63
CA ASN A 221 1.32 -21.62 -3.19
C ASN A 221 1.83 -20.83 -4.40
N LYS A 222 1.26 -21.10 -5.58
CA LYS A 222 1.55 -20.41 -6.85
C LYS A 222 0.43 -19.48 -7.33
N GLY A 223 -0.67 -19.39 -6.58
CA GLY A 223 -1.83 -18.55 -6.90
C GLY A 223 -1.67 -17.09 -6.47
N LEU A 224 -2.69 -16.28 -6.70
CA LEU A 224 -2.72 -14.89 -6.25
C LEU A 224 -2.74 -14.79 -4.72
N SER A 225 -3.34 -15.77 -4.03
CA SER A 225 -3.45 -15.76 -2.57
C SER A 225 -2.12 -15.81 -1.82
N MET A 226 -1.01 -16.10 -2.52
CA MET A 226 0.32 -15.97 -1.93
C MET A 226 0.61 -14.56 -1.44
N VAL A 227 -0.05 -13.53 -2.00
CA VAL A 227 0.04 -12.16 -1.48
C VAL A 227 -0.34 -12.11 -0.01
N GLY A 228 -1.41 -12.80 0.39
CA GLY A 228 -1.79 -12.91 1.80
C GLY A 228 -0.77 -13.67 2.65
N ASP A 229 -0.19 -14.74 2.10
CA ASP A 229 0.81 -15.56 2.80
C ASP A 229 2.09 -14.76 3.07
N TYR A 230 2.59 -14.01 2.09
CA TYR A 230 3.75 -13.13 2.27
C TYR A 230 3.42 -11.89 3.10
N THR A 231 2.21 -11.38 3.05
CA THR A 231 1.79 -10.29 3.93
C THR A 231 1.83 -10.73 5.39
N ARG A 232 1.22 -11.88 5.73
CA ARG A 232 1.30 -12.43 7.10
C ARG A 232 2.73 -12.66 7.55
N ARG A 233 3.59 -13.16 6.66
CA ARG A 233 5.03 -13.30 6.93
C ARG A 233 5.67 -11.95 7.26
N THR A 234 5.34 -10.90 6.51
CA THR A 234 5.85 -9.55 6.74
C THR A 234 5.36 -8.98 8.07
N VAL A 235 4.08 -9.18 8.42
CA VAL A 235 3.51 -8.81 9.73
C VAL A 235 4.21 -9.54 10.87
N GLU A 236 4.46 -10.85 10.73
CA GLU A 236 5.18 -11.66 11.71
C GLU A 236 6.66 -11.25 11.86
N LEU A 237 7.29 -10.76 10.80
CA LEU A 237 8.66 -10.19 10.86
C LEU A 237 8.67 -8.80 11.51
N ALA A 238 7.56 -8.06 11.42
CA ALA A 238 7.41 -6.74 12.02
C ALA A 238 7.25 -6.78 13.55
N LYS A 239 6.75 -7.90 14.12
CA LYS A 239 6.66 -8.17 15.59
C LYS A 239 6.00 -7.07 16.44
N GLY A 240 5.19 -6.20 15.84
CA GLY A 240 4.67 -4.99 16.50
C GLY A 240 5.75 -3.91 16.62
N GLY A 241 5.41 -2.66 16.30
CA GLY A 241 6.36 -1.53 16.33
C GLY A 241 7.20 -1.32 15.06
N LYS A 242 7.06 -2.17 14.05
CA LYS A 242 7.52 -1.91 12.67
C LYS A 242 6.34 -1.84 11.71
N MET A 243 6.53 -1.18 10.58
CA MET A 243 5.47 -0.99 9.60
C MET A 243 5.59 -2.03 8.47
N PRO A 244 4.61 -2.96 8.33
CA PRO A 244 4.55 -3.89 7.23
C PRO A 244 3.83 -3.27 6.01
N PHE A 245 4.40 -3.39 4.83
CA PHE A 245 3.69 -3.10 3.57
C PHE A 245 4.11 -4.06 2.46
N MET A 246 3.37 -4.08 1.35
CA MET A 246 3.66 -4.97 0.22
C MET A 246 4.00 -4.19 -1.04
N VAL A 247 4.96 -4.70 -1.82
CA VAL A 247 5.24 -4.24 -3.18
C VAL A 247 4.53 -5.18 -4.15
N LEU A 248 3.48 -4.69 -4.79
CA LEU A 248 2.59 -5.41 -5.70
C LEU A 248 3.02 -5.24 -7.16
N GLN A 249 2.50 -6.13 -8.01
CA GLN A 249 2.89 -6.24 -9.41
C GLN A 249 2.17 -5.19 -10.28
N ALA A 250 2.93 -4.32 -10.97
CA ALA A 250 2.49 -3.85 -12.28
C ALA A 250 3.13 -4.75 -13.36
N CYS A 251 4.45 -4.86 -13.36
CA CYS A 251 5.22 -5.74 -14.23
C CYS A 251 6.59 -6.05 -13.61
N TRP A 252 7.30 -7.07 -14.08
CA TRP A 252 8.64 -7.39 -13.59
C TRP A 252 9.46 -8.16 -14.63
N SER A 253 10.76 -8.29 -14.37
CA SER A 253 11.71 -8.87 -15.34
C SER A 253 11.40 -10.34 -15.68
N GLY A 254 10.80 -11.10 -14.75
CA GLY A 254 10.47 -12.52 -14.94
C GLY A 254 9.30 -12.81 -15.88
N VAL A 255 8.57 -11.77 -16.30
CA VAL A 255 7.55 -11.84 -17.37
C VAL A 255 7.97 -11.10 -18.63
N ASN A 256 9.11 -10.40 -18.66
CA ASN A 256 9.53 -9.65 -19.84
C ASN A 256 10.31 -10.55 -20.85
N PRO A 257 9.83 -10.72 -22.10
CA PRO A 257 10.55 -11.48 -23.14
C PRO A 257 11.92 -10.90 -23.51
N ALA A 258 12.11 -9.58 -23.35
CA ALA A 258 13.41 -8.94 -23.58
C ALA A 258 14.48 -9.40 -22.58
N HIS A 259 14.08 -9.85 -21.38
CA HIS A 259 15.01 -10.43 -20.42
C HIS A 259 15.28 -11.91 -20.69
N ASN A 260 14.25 -12.66 -21.08
CA ASN A 260 14.37 -14.05 -21.49
C ASN A 260 13.28 -14.37 -22.51
N PRO A 261 13.61 -14.82 -23.75
CA PRO A 261 12.63 -15.09 -24.79
C PRO A 261 11.57 -16.15 -24.44
N LYS A 262 11.79 -16.96 -23.39
CA LYS A 262 10.82 -17.93 -22.88
C LYS A 262 9.76 -17.29 -21.96
N ASN A 263 9.98 -16.06 -21.50
CA ASN A 263 9.00 -15.35 -20.70
C ASN A 263 7.83 -14.92 -21.60
N ARG A 264 6.64 -14.85 -20.99
CA ARG A 264 5.46 -14.28 -21.61
C ARG A 264 5.09 -13.02 -20.85
N LEU A 265 4.97 -11.92 -21.59
CA LEU A 265 4.61 -10.63 -21.04
C LEU A 265 3.18 -10.70 -20.53
N MET A 266 3.00 -10.45 -19.23
CA MET A 266 1.72 -10.48 -18.56
C MET A 266 1.61 -9.38 -17.54
N PHE A 267 0.41 -8.79 -17.51
CA PHE A 267 0.01 -7.77 -16.55
C PHE A 267 -1.23 -8.27 -15.81
N PRO A 268 -1.40 -7.91 -14.54
CA PRO A 268 -2.63 -8.18 -13.82
C PRO A 268 -3.85 -7.55 -14.52
N THR A 269 -4.99 -8.21 -14.46
CA THR A 269 -6.28 -7.57 -14.78
C THR A 269 -6.76 -6.73 -13.59
N PHE A 270 -7.75 -5.85 -13.79
CA PHE A 270 -8.36 -5.10 -12.68
C PHE A 270 -8.81 -6.01 -11.54
N ARG A 271 -9.47 -7.13 -11.84
CA ARG A 271 -9.92 -8.10 -10.82
C ARG A 271 -8.76 -8.71 -10.03
N GLN A 272 -7.68 -9.07 -10.73
CA GLN A 272 -6.48 -9.64 -10.08
C GLN A 272 -5.75 -8.61 -9.22
N GLU A 273 -5.56 -7.39 -9.72
CA GLU A 273 -4.89 -6.32 -8.98
C GLU A 273 -5.71 -5.89 -7.76
N ARG A 274 -7.04 -5.75 -7.92
CA ARG A 274 -7.96 -5.48 -6.83
C ARG A 274 -7.89 -6.57 -5.75
N TYR A 275 -7.87 -7.83 -6.15
CA TYR A 275 -7.64 -8.94 -5.22
C TYR A 275 -6.32 -8.80 -4.48
N MET A 276 -5.19 -8.65 -5.18
CA MET A 276 -3.87 -8.56 -4.55
C MET A 276 -3.76 -7.37 -3.58
N LEU A 277 -4.32 -6.21 -3.95
CA LEU A 277 -4.34 -5.02 -3.09
C LEU A 277 -5.12 -5.26 -1.80
N TYR A 278 -6.38 -5.71 -1.90
CA TYR A 278 -7.20 -5.91 -0.72
C TYR A 278 -6.74 -7.11 0.10
N GLN A 279 -6.20 -8.15 -0.53
CA GLN A 279 -5.59 -9.29 0.16
C GLN A 279 -4.42 -8.85 1.04
N ALA A 280 -3.57 -7.94 0.55
CA ALA A 280 -2.50 -7.35 1.35
C ALA A 280 -3.06 -6.56 2.55
N ILE A 281 -4.07 -5.72 2.34
CA ILE A 281 -4.68 -4.94 3.43
C ILE A 281 -5.34 -5.86 4.48
N ILE A 282 -6.14 -6.83 4.04
CA ILE A 282 -6.83 -7.81 4.90
C ILE A 282 -5.81 -8.63 5.72
N CYS A 283 -4.64 -8.92 5.15
CA CYS A 283 -3.60 -9.68 5.84
C CYS A 283 -2.65 -8.81 6.68
N GLY A 284 -2.83 -7.48 6.72
CA GLY A 284 -2.15 -6.58 7.65
C GLY A 284 -1.12 -5.63 7.06
N ALA A 285 -1.09 -5.44 5.74
CA ALA A 285 -0.30 -4.37 5.14
C ALA A 285 -0.89 -3.00 5.50
N ASN A 286 -0.05 -2.10 6.00
CA ASN A 286 -0.42 -0.74 6.40
C ASN A 286 -0.17 0.32 5.31
N SER A 287 0.30 -0.09 4.14
CA SER A 287 0.41 0.69 2.89
C SER A 287 0.68 -0.28 1.74
N VAL A 288 0.76 0.24 0.50
CA VAL A 288 1.12 -0.57 -0.68
C VAL A 288 2.05 0.22 -1.62
N SER A 289 2.84 -0.49 -2.41
CA SER A 289 3.60 0.07 -3.53
C SER A 289 3.42 -0.80 -4.76
N PHE A 290 3.59 -0.25 -5.96
CA PHE A 290 3.53 -0.99 -7.22
C PHE A 290 4.90 -0.96 -7.91
N PHE A 291 5.34 -2.11 -8.42
CA PHE A 291 6.59 -2.22 -9.16
C PHE A 291 6.36 -2.42 -10.65
N GLY A 292 7.11 -1.68 -11.46
CA GLY A 292 7.34 -2.01 -12.87
C GLY A 292 6.43 -1.32 -13.88
N MET A 293 5.92 -0.11 -13.57
CA MET A 293 5.19 0.70 -14.55
C MET A 293 5.94 0.96 -15.88
N PRO A 294 7.28 1.15 -15.91
CA PRO A 294 8.02 1.27 -17.16
C PRO A 294 8.63 -0.06 -17.64
N VAL A 295 8.19 -1.21 -17.13
CA VAL A 295 8.76 -2.52 -17.45
C VAL A 295 7.89 -3.28 -18.45
N GLY A 296 8.53 -3.87 -19.47
CA GLY A 296 7.85 -4.73 -20.43
C GLY A 296 6.86 -3.98 -21.33
N LEU A 297 7.16 -2.73 -21.67
CA LEU A 297 6.29 -1.88 -22.47
C LEU A 297 6.15 -2.38 -23.91
N THR A 298 4.97 -2.19 -24.51
CA THR A 298 4.69 -2.54 -25.91
C THR A 298 3.87 -1.44 -26.58
N GLY A 299 3.89 -1.40 -27.91
CA GLY A 299 3.11 -0.42 -28.69
C GLY A 299 3.37 1.02 -28.26
N HIS A 300 2.31 1.82 -28.15
CA HIS A 300 2.40 3.24 -27.79
C HIS A 300 2.97 3.46 -26.38
N ASP A 301 2.72 2.56 -25.43
CA ASP A 301 3.30 2.67 -24.08
C ASP A 301 4.84 2.57 -24.11
N ALA A 302 5.41 1.82 -25.06
CA ALA A 302 6.86 1.76 -25.24
C ALA A 302 7.44 3.08 -25.77
N GLU A 303 6.71 3.79 -26.62
CA GLU A 303 7.10 5.12 -27.12
C GLU A 303 7.08 6.16 -25.99
N LEU A 304 6.10 6.05 -25.09
CA LEU A 304 5.92 6.96 -23.95
C LEU A 304 6.80 6.60 -22.73
N GLY A 305 7.40 5.41 -22.71
CA GLY A 305 8.25 4.96 -21.61
C GLY A 305 7.51 4.64 -20.31
N TRP A 306 6.18 4.52 -20.35
CA TRP A 306 5.32 4.22 -19.20
C TRP A 306 4.07 3.47 -19.63
N ASN A 307 3.61 2.53 -18.80
CA ASN A 307 2.44 1.72 -19.11
C ASN A 307 1.13 2.50 -18.83
N TRP A 308 0.80 3.45 -19.70
CA TRP A 308 -0.41 4.26 -19.61
C TRP A 308 -1.68 3.44 -19.84
N THR A 309 -1.61 2.38 -20.64
CA THR A 309 -2.73 1.44 -20.81
C THR A 309 -3.09 0.78 -19.48
N PHE A 310 -2.13 0.21 -18.76
CA PHE A 310 -2.35 -0.41 -17.45
C PHE A 310 -2.74 0.62 -16.40
N TRP A 311 -2.12 1.81 -16.40
CA TRP A 311 -2.52 2.90 -15.51
C TRP A 311 -4.01 3.23 -15.66
N ARG A 312 -4.50 3.46 -16.88
CA ARG A 312 -5.89 3.87 -17.13
C ARG A 312 -6.90 2.76 -16.88
N ALA A 313 -6.56 1.52 -17.28
CA ALA A 313 -7.49 0.40 -17.23
C ALA A 313 -7.51 -0.30 -15.86
N VAL A 314 -6.42 -0.22 -15.08
CA VAL A 314 -6.25 -1.02 -13.86
C VAL A 314 -5.94 -0.13 -12.64
N LEU A 315 -4.80 0.55 -12.61
CA LEU A 315 -4.36 1.20 -11.38
C LEU A 315 -5.17 2.46 -11.02
N LYS A 316 -5.38 3.40 -11.94
CA LYS A 316 -6.14 4.63 -11.65
C LYS A 316 -7.54 4.36 -11.08
N PRO A 317 -8.38 3.48 -11.69
CA PRO A 317 -9.69 3.17 -11.11
C PRO A 317 -9.59 2.41 -9.78
N LEU A 318 -8.60 1.53 -9.61
CA LEU A 318 -8.39 0.81 -8.35
C LEU A 318 -7.96 1.74 -7.22
N LEU A 319 -7.01 2.64 -7.49
CA LEU A 319 -6.52 3.61 -6.51
C LEU A 319 -7.59 4.65 -6.15
N ALA A 320 -8.57 4.90 -7.02
CA ALA A 320 -9.72 5.73 -6.67
C ALA A 320 -10.53 5.17 -5.48
N GLU A 321 -10.48 3.85 -5.23
CA GLU A 321 -11.09 3.24 -4.04
C GLU A 321 -10.37 3.63 -2.75
N ILE A 322 -9.03 3.79 -2.80
CA ILE A 322 -8.18 3.86 -1.59
C ILE A 322 -7.34 5.13 -1.41
N LYS A 323 -7.31 6.04 -2.39
CA LYS A 323 -6.49 7.26 -2.35
C LYS A 323 -7.00 8.29 -1.32
N PRO A 324 -6.18 9.25 -0.87
CA PRO A 324 -6.64 10.38 -0.08
C PRO A 324 -7.89 11.05 -0.68
N GLY A 325 -8.90 11.26 0.16
CA GLY A 325 -10.21 11.80 -0.26
C GLY A 325 -11.23 10.75 -0.67
N SER A 326 -10.85 9.46 -0.81
CA SER A 326 -11.83 8.37 -0.94
C SER A 326 -12.51 8.07 0.40
N GLU A 327 -13.66 7.39 0.33
CA GLU A 327 -14.39 6.94 1.52
C GLU A 327 -13.54 5.98 2.38
N LEU A 328 -12.72 5.14 1.75
CA LEU A 328 -11.91 4.14 2.46
C LEU A 328 -10.64 4.73 3.07
N TYR A 329 -10.12 5.87 2.63
CA TYR A 329 -8.89 6.43 3.19
C TYR A 329 -8.89 6.60 4.74
N PRO A 330 -9.92 7.19 5.37
CA PRO A 330 -9.99 7.26 6.83
C PRO A 330 -10.14 5.89 7.50
N VAL A 331 -10.71 4.91 6.79
CA VAL A 331 -10.82 3.52 7.26
C VAL A 331 -9.45 2.85 7.21
N LEU A 332 -8.72 2.94 6.10
CA LEU A 332 -7.39 2.34 5.95
C LEU A 332 -6.36 2.88 6.94
N THR A 333 -6.54 4.12 7.38
CA THR A 333 -5.68 4.76 8.36
C THR A 333 -6.14 4.58 9.81
N SER A 334 -7.32 3.98 10.06
CA SER A 334 -7.83 3.65 11.40
C SER A 334 -7.18 2.37 11.96
N PRO A 335 -7.22 2.13 13.28
CA PRO A 335 -6.81 0.83 13.82
C PRO A 335 -7.72 -0.28 13.28
N ASP A 336 -7.24 -1.51 13.37
CA ASP A 336 -8.13 -2.67 13.23
C ASP A 336 -9.16 -2.64 14.36
N SER A 337 -10.36 -3.14 14.06
CA SER A 337 -11.45 -3.14 15.03
C SER A 337 -11.45 -4.42 15.87
N GLU A 338 -11.75 -4.28 17.16
CA GLU A 338 -12.02 -5.41 18.07
C GLU A 338 -13.52 -5.76 18.11
N TYR A 339 -14.34 -5.16 17.24
CA TYR A 339 -15.76 -5.42 17.16
C TYR A 339 -16.00 -6.92 16.92
N PRO A 340 -16.90 -7.59 17.69
CA PRO A 340 -17.08 -9.03 17.64
C PRO A 340 -17.95 -9.44 16.45
N LEU A 341 -17.50 -9.14 15.23
CA LEU A 341 -18.13 -9.63 14.00
C LEU A 341 -17.81 -11.11 13.84
N GLU A 342 -18.83 -11.92 13.59
CA GLU A 342 -18.66 -13.33 13.27
C GLU A 342 -19.00 -13.55 11.80
N PHE A 343 -18.36 -14.53 11.17
CA PHE A 343 -18.82 -15.02 9.88
C PHE A 343 -18.72 -16.52 9.77
N THR A 344 -19.72 -17.11 9.14
CA THR A 344 -19.73 -18.52 8.78
C THR A 344 -19.29 -18.66 7.34
N GLY A 345 -18.37 -19.57 7.06
CA GLY A 345 -18.24 -20.13 5.73
C GLY A 345 -16.87 -19.96 5.11
N ALA A 346 -16.28 -21.13 4.90
CA ALA A 346 -15.29 -21.45 3.88
C ALA A 346 -13.83 -21.07 4.20
N PRO A 347 -12.91 -22.06 4.30
CA PRO A 347 -11.51 -21.85 4.69
C PRO A 347 -10.73 -20.95 3.72
N GLN A 348 -11.31 -20.65 2.55
CA GLN A 348 -10.77 -19.71 1.57
C GLN A 348 -11.11 -18.24 1.85
N ILE A 349 -12.00 -17.92 2.79
CA ILE A 349 -12.43 -16.54 3.04
C ILE A 349 -11.50 -15.89 4.06
N GLU A 350 -10.95 -14.75 3.69
CA GLU A 350 -10.11 -13.92 4.52
C GLU A 350 -10.79 -12.57 4.69
N ALA A 351 -10.99 -12.14 5.94
CA ALA A 351 -11.71 -10.93 6.27
C ALA A 351 -11.01 -10.11 7.33
N ARG A 352 -11.18 -8.80 7.26
CA ARG A 352 -10.74 -7.82 8.26
C ARG A 352 -11.76 -6.71 8.33
N TRP A 353 -12.00 -6.16 9.52
CA TRP A 353 -12.93 -5.05 9.67
C TRP A 353 -12.33 -3.90 10.48
N LYS A 354 -12.90 -2.72 10.23
CA LYS A 354 -12.50 -1.44 10.81
C LYS A 354 -13.73 -0.60 11.11
N GLU A 355 -13.61 0.30 12.07
CA GLU A 355 -14.71 1.15 12.52
C GLU A 355 -14.46 2.59 12.10
N ALA A 356 -15.49 3.22 11.53
CA ALA A 356 -15.51 4.65 11.30
C ALA A 356 -16.91 5.21 11.55
N SER A 357 -17.01 6.10 12.55
CA SER A 357 -18.28 6.66 13.00
C SER A 357 -19.26 5.57 13.47
N VAL A 358 -20.47 5.50 12.90
CA VAL A 358 -21.49 4.49 13.20
C VAL A 358 -21.36 3.22 12.36
N TYR A 359 -20.40 3.18 11.44
CA TYR A 359 -20.27 2.09 10.48
C TYR A 359 -19.15 1.12 10.85
N LEU A 360 -19.42 -0.15 10.56
CA LEU A 360 -18.43 -1.20 10.42
C LEU A 360 -18.10 -1.36 8.93
N TYR A 361 -16.82 -1.24 8.60
CA TYR A 361 -16.28 -1.53 7.28
C TYR A 361 -15.70 -2.93 7.28
N ILE A 362 -16.22 -3.82 6.45
CA ILE A 362 -15.82 -5.24 6.40
C ILE A 362 -15.16 -5.49 5.05
N LEU A 363 -13.86 -5.75 5.06
CA LEU A 363 -13.05 -6.03 3.88
C LEU A 363 -12.90 -7.54 3.76
N VAL A 364 -13.34 -8.12 2.65
CA VAL A 364 -13.37 -9.57 2.47
C VAL A 364 -12.79 -9.95 1.12
N ALA A 365 -11.93 -10.95 1.11
CA ALA A 365 -11.37 -11.54 -0.10
C ALA A 365 -11.47 -13.07 -0.05
N ALA A 366 -11.75 -13.69 -1.19
CA ALA A 366 -11.78 -15.14 -1.33
C ALA A 366 -10.51 -15.64 -2.03
N ARG A 367 -9.77 -16.55 -1.39
CA ARG A 367 -8.64 -17.26 -2.01
C ARG A 367 -9.09 -18.10 -3.21
N GLU A 368 -8.13 -18.78 -3.85
CA GLU A 368 -8.47 -19.84 -4.80
C GLU A 368 -9.37 -20.89 -4.14
N GLY A 369 -10.27 -21.51 -4.90
CA GLY A 369 -11.15 -22.56 -4.38
C GLY A 369 -12.46 -22.65 -5.15
N GLU A 370 -13.50 -23.12 -4.47
CA GLU A 370 -14.87 -23.10 -4.98
C GLU A 370 -15.61 -21.84 -4.54
N THR A 371 -16.64 -21.47 -5.30
CA THR A 371 -17.57 -20.41 -4.92
C THR A 371 -18.24 -20.75 -3.59
N ALA A 372 -18.23 -19.82 -2.64
CA ALA A 372 -18.82 -20.01 -1.31
C ALA A 372 -19.87 -18.96 -0.99
N ARG A 373 -20.85 -19.35 -0.19
CA ARG A 373 -21.80 -18.42 0.46
C ARG A 373 -21.32 -18.17 1.89
N VAL A 374 -21.23 -16.91 2.27
CA VAL A 374 -20.69 -16.46 3.56
C VAL A 374 -21.72 -15.60 4.24
N THR A 375 -22.00 -15.88 5.50
CA THR A 375 -22.93 -15.08 6.33
C THR A 375 -22.14 -14.35 7.39
N PHE A 376 -22.27 -13.02 7.44
CA PHE A 376 -21.71 -12.16 8.47
C PHE A 376 -22.80 -11.86 9.50
N SER A 377 -22.47 -11.96 10.78
CA SER A 377 -23.40 -11.82 11.92
C SER A 377 -22.84 -10.91 13.01
N GLY A 378 -23.73 -10.34 13.81
CA GLY A 378 -23.37 -9.39 14.86
C GLY A 378 -23.49 -7.94 14.41
N LEU A 379 -24.38 -7.64 13.46
CA LEU A 379 -24.61 -6.30 12.92
C LEU A 379 -25.94 -5.73 13.42
N GLN A 380 -26.15 -4.43 13.23
CA GLN A 380 -27.47 -3.85 13.37
C GLN A 380 -28.27 -4.10 12.07
N ASP A 381 -29.57 -4.36 12.21
CA ASP A 381 -30.47 -4.45 11.05
C ASP A 381 -30.45 -3.16 10.22
N GLY A 382 -30.40 -3.31 8.90
CA GLY A 382 -30.32 -2.17 7.99
C GLY A 382 -29.49 -2.44 6.74
N GLU A 383 -29.52 -1.46 5.85
CA GLU A 383 -28.84 -1.55 4.56
C GLU A 383 -27.33 -1.80 4.74
N VAL A 384 -26.81 -2.76 3.98
CA VAL A 384 -25.38 -3.03 3.85
C VAL A 384 -24.95 -2.60 2.45
N THR A 385 -24.19 -1.51 2.36
CA THR A 385 -23.67 -1.05 1.06
C THR A 385 -22.48 -1.92 0.65
N VAL A 386 -22.45 -2.44 -0.58
CA VAL A 386 -21.25 -3.07 -1.16
C VAL A 386 -20.51 -2.01 -1.98
N LEU A 387 -19.46 -1.46 -1.39
CA LEU A 387 -18.72 -0.34 -1.96
C LEU A 387 -18.10 -0.75 -3.30
N HIS A 388 -18.18 0.16 -4.28
CA HIS A 388 -17.67 -0.01 -5.64
C HIS A 388 -18.39 -1.08 -6.51
N GLU A 389 -19.52 -1.63 -6.05
CA GLU A 389 -20.25 -2.68 -6.79
C GLU A 389 -21.68 -2.31 -7.21
N SER A 390 -22.09 -1.05 -7.02
CA SER A 390 -23.44 -0.55 -7.39
C SER A 390 -24.59 -1.44 -6.88
N ARG A 391 -24.40 -2.09 -5.73
CA ARG A 391 -25.39 -2.98 -5.11
C ARG A 391 -25.40 -2.80 -3.60
N THR A 392 -26.54 -3.12 -3.00
CA THR A 392 -26.74 -3.17 -1.56
C THR A 392 -27.32 -4.52 -1.17
N LEU A 393 -27.07 -4.92 0.07
CA LEU A 393 -27.68 -6.06 0.73
C LEU A 393 -28.49 -5.54 1.94
N GLN A 394 -29.14 -6.44 2.65
CA GLN A 394 -29.86 -6.13 3.88
C GLN A 394 -29.38 -7.01 5.03
N ALA A 395 -29.06 -6.39 6.16
CA ALA A 395 -28.88 -7.09 7.42
C ALA A 395 -30.25 -7.29 8.08
N VAL A 396 -30.63 -8.55 8.30
CA VAL A 396 -31.87 -8.96 8.96
C VAL A 396 -31.52 -9.92 10.08
N ASP A 397 -32.14 -9.72 11.25
CA ASP A 397 -31.81 -10.45 12.48
C ASP A 397 -30.30 -10.38 12.81
N GLY A 398 -29.70 -9.21 12.55
CA GLY A 398 -28.30 -8.89 12.78
C GLY A 398 -27.30 -9.58 11.83
N SER A 399 -27.76 -10.08 10.68
CA SER A 399 -26.91 -10.83 9.74
C SER A 399 -27.20 -10.55 8.26
N PHE A 400 -26.19 -10.70 7.40
CA PHE A 400 -26.36 -10.71 5.94
C PHE A 400 -25.52 -11.81 5.30
N THR A 401 -25.93 -12.29 4.13
CA THR A 401 -25.23 -13.32 3.35
C THR A 401 -24.82 -12.80 1.98
N ASP A 402 -23.61 -13.13 1.54
CA ASP A 402 -23.15 -12.89 0.16
C ASP A 402 -22.46 -14.11 -0.44
N THR A 403 -22.18 -14.07 -1.75
CA THR A 403 -21.53 -15.13 -2.51
C THR A 403 -20.19 -14.66 -3.05
N PHE A 404 -19.16 -15.48 -2.88
CA PHE A 404 -17.79 -15.18 -3.30
C PHE A 404 -17.28 -16.27 -4.24
N ALA A 405 -17.00 -15.91 -5.50
CA ALA A 405 -16.20 -16.73 -6.40
C ALA A 405 -14.70 -16.56 -6.08
N PRO A 406 -13.82 -17.44 -6.60
CA PRO A 406 -12.38 -17.36 -6.34
C PRO A 406 -11.79 -16.01 -6.77
N HIS A 407 -11.07 -15.35 -5.88
CA HIS A 407 -10.53 -13.99 -6.02
C HIS A 407 -11.55 -12.85 -6.03
N ASP A 408 -12.80 -13.10 -5.65
CA ASP A 408 -13.72 -12.00 -5.37
C ASP A 408 -13.27 -11.21 -4.14
N VAL A 409 -13.52 -9.91 -4.21
CA VAL A 409 -13.33 -8.98 -3.11
C VAL A 409 -14.60 -8.18 -2.95
N HIS A 410 -15.14 -8.15 -1.74
CA HIS A 410 -16.29 -7.33 -1.38
C HIS A 410 -15.94 -6.48 -0.17
N ILE A 411 -16.27 -5.19 -0.26
CA ILE A 411 -16.05 -4.21 0.80
C ILE A 411 -17.41 -3.71 1.25
N TYR A 412 -17.80 -4.04 2.48
CA TYR A 412 -19.10 -3.70 3.00
C TYR A 412 -19.01 -2.50 3.93
N ARG A 413 -20.04 -1.64 3.89
CA ARG A 413 -20.34 -0.67 4.93
C ARG A 413 -21.69 -1.03 5.55
N ALA A 414 -21.67 -1.42 6.82
CA ALA A 414 -22.86 -1.83 7.57
C ALA A 414 -22.98 -1.02 8.87
N LEU A 415 -24.18 -0.91 9.43
CA LEU A 415 -24.36 -0.32 10.77
C LEU A 415 -23.85 -1.30 11.83
N ARG A 416 -23.01 -0.80 12.75
CA ARG A 416 -22.58 -1.57 13.92
C ARG A 416 -23.64 -1.50 15.01
N VAL A 417 -23.75 -2.54 15.83
CA VAL A 417 -24.55 -2.49 17.06
C VAL A 417 -23.86 -1.54 18.02
N MET A 418 -24.51 -0.41 18.32
CA MET A 418 -23.98 0.54 19.29
C MET A 418 -24.21 0.00 20.72
N PRO A 419 -23.23 0.16 21.64
CA PRO A 419 -23.45 -0.14 23.05
C PRO A 419 -24.68 0.60 23.56
N SER A 420 -25.56 -0.05 24.32
CA SER A 420 -26.71 0.63 24.91
C SER A 420 -26.23 1.77 25.82
N ALA A 421 -26.83 2.95 25.72
CA ALA A 421 -26.50 4.13 26.52
C ALA A 421 -26.80 3.97 28.04
N SER A 422 -27.10 2.76 28.50
CA SER A 422 -27.50 2.43 29.87
C SER A 422 -26.32 1.93 30.71
N GLY A 423 -25.27 2.73 30.80
CA GLY A 423 -24.31 2.62 31.92
C GLY A 423 -24.87 3.38 33.13
N PRO A 424 -24.75 2.86 34.37
CA PRO A 424 -25.17 3.62 35.54
C PRO A 424 -24.34 4.90 35.61
N ALA A 425 -25.00 6.04 35.85
CA ALA A 425 -24.32 7.30 36.12
C ALA A 425 -23.26 7.08 37.23
N PRO A 426 -22.03 7.58 37.06
CA PRO A 426 -21.02 7.48 38.11
C PRO A 426 -21.58 8.15 39.37
N ARG A 427 -21.58 7.40 40.48
CA ARG A 427 -21.94 7.90 41.80
C ARG A 427 -20.85 8.80 42.36
#